data_AF-A0AA90EVR5-F1
#
_entry.id   AF-A0AA90EVR5-F1
#
_cell.length_a   1.000
_cell.length_b   1.000
_cell.length_c   1.000
_cell.angle_alpha   90.00
_cell.angle_beta   90.00
_cell.angle_gamma   90.00
#
_symmetry.space_group_name_H-M   'P 1'
#
loop_
_entity.id
_entity.type
_entity.pdbx_description
1 polymer ?
#
loop_
_entity_poly.entity_id
_entity_poly.type
_entity_poly.pdbx_seq_one_letter_code
_entity_poly.pdbx_strand_id
1 'polypeptide(L)'
;HHIISDGVSIGILMKEFADCCEGKELSPVAAQYKDYSEWQRDIEQQSRLKKQEAYWLNTFRGDIPVLNMPLDFPRPKIRSFQGNRTVVELDQDTTKKLKTIAAKNGVTMYMLLLAGYTILLSKYTGQEDIIVGSPIAGRSHADLSRTIGMFVGTLALRNRPKGNMTFSEYVQTVKNNTLNAYENQD
;
A
#
# COMPACT_ATOMS: atom_id res chain seq x y z
N HIS A 1 5.78 8.90 18.50
CA HIS A 1 6.21 7.50 18.23
C HIS A 1 5.24 6.88 17.23
N HIS A 2 5.69 6.00 16.32
CA HIS A 2 4.83 5.46 15.25
C HIS A 2 3.66 4.59 15.77
N ILE A 3 3.76 4.06 16.99
CA ILE A 3 2.70 3.24 17.61
C ILE A 3 1.40 4.01 17.92
N ILE A 4 1.45 5.34 18.02
CA ILE A 4 0.28 6.20 18.30
C ILE A 4 -0.10 7.10 17.12
N SER A 5 0.60 6.99 15.99
CA SER A 5 0.40 7.88 14.84
C SER A 5 0.96 7.28 13.56
N ASP A 6 0.25 7.49 12.45
CA ASP A 6 0.67 7.17 11.09
C ASP A 6 0.70 8.43 10.19
N GLY A 7 0.99 8.27 8.90
CA GLY A 7 1.08 9.39 7.96
C GLY A 7 -0.22 10.21 7.82
N VAL A 8 -1.38 9.55 7.89
CA VAL A 8 -2.69 10.23 7.86
C VAL A 8 -2.90 11.00 9.17
N SER A 9 -2.54 10.41 10.30
CA SER A 9 -2.63 11.05 11.62
C SER A 9 -1.80 12.33 11.71
N ILE A 10 -0.61 12.35 11.14
CA ILE A 10 0.22 13.56 11.08
C ILE A 10 -0.47 14.65 10.23
N GLY A 11 -1.09 14.28 9.11
CA GLY A 11 -1.88 15.22 8.30
C GLY A 11 -3.06 15.83 9.05
N ILE A 12 -3.80 15.01 9.80
CA ILE A 12 -4.90 15.46 10.67
C ILE A 12 -4.35 16.43 11.73
N LEU A 13 -3.30 16.04 12.45
CA LEU A 13 -2.70 16.84 13.50
C LEU A 13 -2.23 18.21 12.99
N MET A 14 -1.54 18.26 11.84
CA MET A 14 -1.07 19.52 11.27
C MET A 14 -2.23 20.43 10.86
N LYS A 15 -3.30 19.86 10.28
CA LYS A 15 -4.50 20.62 9.92
C LYS A 15 -5.21 21.18 11.16
N GLU A 16 -5.49 20.33 12.14
CA GLU A 16 -6.20 20.74 13.36
C GLU A 16 -5.38 21.74 14.18
N PHE A 17 -4.05 21.59 14.20
CA PHE A 17 -3.15 22.57 14.81
C PHE A 17 -3.25 23.95 14.14
N ALA A 18 -3.26 23.99 12.79
CA ALA A 18 -3.44 25.24 12.06
C ALA A 18 -4.81 25.89 12.33
N ASP A 19 -5.88 25.08 12.33
CA ASP A 19 -7.23 25.55 12.65
C ASP A 19 -7.31 26.15 14.07
N CYS A 20 -6.66 25.54 15.07
CA CYS A 20 -6.57 26.10 16.42
C CYS A 20 -5.77 27.41 16.48
N CYS A 21 -4.68 27.53 15.72
CA CYS A 21 -3.90 28.77 15.66
C CYS A 21 -4.71 29.95 15.08
N GLU A 22 -5.69 29.66 14.23
CA GLU A 22 -6.64 30.62 13.68
C GLU A 22 -7.86 30.87 14.59
N GLY A 23 -7.92 30.23 15.76
CA GLY A 23 -9.03 30.37 16.71
C GLY A 23 -10.31 29.63 16.30
N LYS A 24 -10.23 28.66 15.37
CA LYS A 24 -11.37 27.84 14.99
C LYS A 24 -11.65 26.76 16.03
N GLU A 25 -12.94 26.48 16.23
CA GLU A 25 -13.38 25.34 17.04
C GLU A 25 -13.28 24.03 16.22
N LEU A 26 -12.73 22.99 16.85
CA LEU A 26 -12.62 21.67 16.24
C LEU A 26 -13.88 20.86 16.52
N SER A 27 -14.45 20.25 15.48
CA SER A 27 -15.55 19.30 15.66
C SER A 27 -15.05 18.03 16.35
N PRO A 28 -15.83 17.43 17.26
CA PRO A 28 -15.44 16.19 17.93
C PRO A 28 -15.21 15.04 16.94
N VAL A 29 -14.40 14.07 17.33
CA VAL A 29 -14.19 12.84 16.57
C VAL A 29 -15.30 11.84 16.87
N ALA A 30 -15.71 11.08 15.86
CA ALA A 30 -16.80 10.10 15.98
C ALA A 30 -16.41 8.86 16.80
N ALA A 31 -15.15 8.45 16.74
CA ALA A 31 -14.60 7.31 17.46
C ALA A 31 -13.16 7.59 17.93
N GLN A 32 -12.71 6.89 18.96
CA GLN A 32 -11.34 6.88 19.44
C GLN A 32 -10.64 5.59 19.03
N TYR A 33 -9.31 5.57 19.05
CA TYR A 33 -8.53 4.38 18.68
C TYR A 33 -8.83 3.16 19.58
N LYS A 34 -9.20 3.39 20.85
CA LYS A 34 -9.64 2.32 21.76
C LYS A 34 -10.90 1.63 21.24
N ASP A 35 -11.84 2.38 20.69
CA ASP A 35 -13.12 1.85 20.21
C ASP A 35 -12.89 0.98 18.97
N TYR A 36 -12.00 1.42 18.08
CA TYR A 36 -11.48 0.61 16.97
C TYR A 36 -10.81 -0.69 17.45
N SER A 37 -10.00 -0.61 18.51
CA SER A 37 -9.28 -1.76 19.05
C SER A 37 -10.22 -2.79 19.68
N GLU A 38 -11.30 -2.36 20.34
CA GLU A 38 -12.35 -3.26 20.83
C GLU A 38 -13.14 -3.87 19.66
N TRP A 39 -13.54 -3.04 18.69
CA TRP A 39 -14.27 -3.49 17.50
C TRP A 39 -13.50 -4.54 16.70
N GLN A 40 -12.18 -4.40 16.55
CA GLN A 40 -11.38 -5.43 15.88
C GLN A 40 -11.44 -6.80 16.56
N ARG A 41 -11.68 -6.85 17.87
CA ARG A 41 -11.79 -8.10 18.64
C ARG A 41 -13.21 -8.68 18.69
N ASP A 42 -14.19 -7.97 18.12
CA ASP A 42 -15.56 -8.45 18.05
C ASP A 42 -15.67 -9.78 17.27
N ILE A 43 -16.59 -10.65 17.68
CA ILE A 43 -16.74 -12.01 17.12
C ILE A 43 -17.12 -11.98 15.64
N GLU A 44 -18.02 -11.07 15.24
CA GLU A 44 -18.42 -10.94 13.84
C GLU A 44 -17.26 -10.46 12.98
N GLN A 45 -16.51 -9.49 13.51
CA GLN A 45 -15.31 -8.98 12.86
C GLN A 45 -14.23 -10.07 12.72
N GLN A 46 -13.97 -10.85 13.78
CA GLN A 46 -13.04 -11.98 13.73
C GLN A 46 -13.48 -13.05 12.71
N SER A 47 -14.78 -13.32 12.58
CA SER A 47 -15.31 -14.23 11.55
C SER A 47 -15.06 -13.70 10.13
N ARG A 48 -15.20 -12.39 9.91
CA ARG A 48 -14.86 -11.74 8.64
C ARG A 48 -13.37 -11.83 8.34
N LEU A 49 -12.51 -11.58 9.33
CA LEU A 49 -11.06 -11.66 9.19
C LEU A 49 -10.59 -13.06 8.80
N LYS A 50 -11.21 -14.14 9.31
CA LYS A 50 -10.89 -15.51 8.89
C LYS A 50 -11.08 -15.76 7.39
N LYS A 51 -12.05 -15.08 6.75
CA LYS A 51 -12.24 -15.19 5.28
C LYS A 51 -11.10 -14.48 4.54
N GLN A 52 -10.65 -13.34 5.03
CA GLN A 52 -9.52 -12.59 4.47
C GLN A 52 -8.20 -13.33 4.67
N GLU A 53 -8.01 -13.97 5.83
CA GLU A 53 -6.88 -14.86 6.11
C GLU A 53 -6.79 -15.97 5.07
N ALA A 54 -7.91 -16.63 4.74
CA ALA A 54 -7.93 -17.69 3.73
C ALA A 54 -7.48 -17.20 2.33
N TYR A 55 -7.86 -15.97 1.94
CA TYR A 55 -7.37 -15.36 0.70
C TYR A 55 -5.84 -15.22 0.69
N TRP A 56 -5.25 -14.74 1.79
CA TRP A 56 -3.80 -14.56 1.89
C TRP A 56 -3.05 -15.89 1.93
N LEU A 57 -3.53 -16.85 2.71
CA LEU A 57 -2.97 -18.20 2.77
C LEU A 57 -2.99 -18.87 1.39
N ASN A 58 -4.05 -18.67 0.61
CA ASN A 58 -4.13 -19.19 -0.75
C ASN A 58 -3.19 -18.44 -1.72
N THR A 59 -3.13 -17.11 -1.63
CA THR A 59 -2.25 -16.26 -2.47
C THR A 59 -0.77 -16.61 -2.29
N PHE A 60 -0.37 -16.95 -1.07
CA PHE A 60 1.00 -17.33 -0.71
C PHE A 60 1.20 -18.83 -0.56
N ARG A 61 0.30 -19.65 -1.11
CA ARG A 61 0.47 -21.09 -1.14
C ARG A 61 1.65 -21.46 -2.06
N GLY A 62 2.43 -22.46 -1.65
CA GLY A 62 3.57 -22.96 -2.41
C GLY A 62 4.81 -22.07 -2.24
N ASP A 63 5.62 -22.01 -3.28
CA ASP A 63 6.89 -21.28 -3.22
C ASP A 63 6.68 -19.76 -3.14
N ILE A 64 7.38 -19.13 -2.20
CA ILE A 64 7.38 -17.69 -2.00
C ILE A 64 8.70 -17.13 -2.56
N PRO A 65 8.67 -16.32 -3.63
CA PRO A 65 9.89 -15.82 -4.25
C PRO A 65 10.61 -14.84 -3.31
N VAL A 66 11.91 -15.04 -3.14
CA VAL A 66 12.81 -14.06 -2.52
C VAL A 66 13.40 -13.20 -3.64
N LEU A 67 13.22 -11.89 -3.55
CA LEU A 67 13.74 -10.96 -4.55
C LEU A 67 15.28 -10.93 -4.50
N ASN A 68 15.91 -11.25 -5.62
CA ASN A 68 17.36 -11.31 -5.78
C ASN A 68 17.87 -10.08 -6.56
N MET A 69 17.81 -8.91 -5.91
CA MET A 69 18.32 -7.67 -6.49
C MET A 69 19.84 -7.75 -6.73
N PRO A 70 20.34 -7.24 -7.87
CA PRO A 70 21.77 -7.00 -8.02
C PRO A 70 22.20 -5.94 -6.99
N LEU A 71 23.20 -6.28 -6.17
CA LEU A 71 23.72 -5.40 -5.12
C LEU A 71 25.16 -5.01 -5.45
N ASP A 72 25.50 -3.75 -5.17
CA ASP A 72 26.88 -3.26 -5.30
C ASP A 72 27.82 -3.88 -4.24
N PHE A 73 27.25 -4.28 -3.09
CA PHE A 73 27.97 -4.85 -1.94
C PHE A 73 27.28 -6.12 -1.39
N PRO A 74 28.02 -7.02 -0.72
CA PRO A 74 27.43 -8.20 -0.08
C PRO A 74 26.33 -7.84 0.93
N ARG A 75 25.23 -8.59 0.91
CA ARG A 75 24.14 -8.42 1.87
C ARG A 75 24.66 -8.73 3.30
N PRO A 76 24.54 -7.80 4.26
CA PRO A 76 24.97 -8.06 5.63
C PRO A 76 24.08 -9.11 6.30
N LYS A 77 24.66 -9.90 7.22
CA LYS A 77 23.92 -10.91 8.00
C LYS A 77 22.89 -10.29 8.95
N ILE A 78 23.18 -9.09 9.45
CA ILE A 78 22.30 -8.31 10.32
C ILE A 78 21.74 -7.16 9.49
N ARG A 79 20.42 -6.95 9.57
CA ARG A 79 19.74 -5.87 8.83
C ARG A 79 20.29 -4.51 9.29
N SER A 80 20.78 -3.73 8.33
CA SER A 80 21.13 -2.32 8.53
C SER A 80 19.94 -1.43 8.16
N PHE A 81 19.79 -0.32 8.88
CA PHE A 81 18.79 0.73 8.59
C PHE A 81 19.44 2.01 8.05
N GLN A 82 20.76 2.02 7.84
CA GLN A 82 21.42 3.13 7.16
C GLN A 82 20.96 3.15 5.70
N GLY A 83 20.56 4.32 5.22
CA GLY A 83 20.06 4.51 3.86
C GLY A 83 20.27 5.93 3.37
N ASN A 84 20.08 6.13 2.07
CA ASN A 84 20.10 7.42 1.41
C ASN A 84 18.89 7.54 0.47
N ARG A 85 18.60 8.73 -0.03
CA ARG A 85 17.46 8.99 -0.93
C ARG A 85 17.93 9.69 -2.20
N THR A 86 17.55 9.12 -3.34
CA THR A 86 17.63 9.79 -4.64
C THR A 86 16.22 10.14 -5.11
N VAL A 87 16.06 11.32 -5.70
CA VAL A 87 14.77 11.80 -6.21
C VAL A 87 14.89 12.00 -7.71
N VAL A 88 13.91 11.48 -8.44
CA VAL A 88 13.72 11.75 -9.87
C VAL A 88 12.34 12.36 -10.03
N GLU A 89 12.29 13.51 -10.67
CA GLU A 89 11.04 14.21 -10.96
C GLU A 89 10.59 13.87 -12.38
N LEU A 90 9.31 13.48 -12.51
CA LEU A 90 8.69 13.30 -13.82
C LEU A 90 8.13 14.64 -14.28
N ASP A 91 8.49 15.05 -15.49
CA ASP A 91 7.98 16.29 -16.07
C ASP A 91 6.45 16.23 -16.27
N GLN A 92 5.86 17.39 -16.54
CA GLN A 92 4.42 17.56 -16.69
C GLN A 92 3.85 16.78 -17.89
N ASP A 93 4.58 16.69 -18.99
CA ASP A 93 4.14 16.00 -20.21
C ASP A 93 4.12 14.48 -19.98
N THR A 94 5.19 13.94 -19.39
CA THR A 94 5.27 12.53 -18.96
C THR A 94 4.14 12.19 -17.98
N THR A 95 3.91 13.04 -16.99
CA THR A 95 2.82 12.87 -16.01
C THR A 95 1.44 12.88 -16.68
N LYS A 96 1.22 13.78 -17.65
CA LYS A 96 -0.04 13.85 -18.41
C LYS A 96 -0.25 12.58 -19.24
N LYS A 97 0.78 12.08 -19.91
CA LYS A 97 0.73 10.83 -20.68
C LYS A 97 0.39 9.63 -19.79
N LEU A 98 1.00 9.53 -18.61
CA LEU A 98 0.68 8.48 -17.64
C LEU A 98 -0.78 8.57 -17.17
N LYS A 99 -1.30 9.77 -16.88
CA LYS A 99 -2.72 9.97 -16.52
C LYS A 99 -3.64 9.51 -17.65
N THR A 100 -3.32 9.82 -18.90
CA THR A 100 -4.07 9.35 -20.07
C THR A 100 -4.05 7.83 -20.20
N ILE A 101 -2.89 7.18 -19.99
CA ILE A 101 -2.78 5.71 -20.02
C ILE A 101 -3.62 5.07 -18.91
N ALA A 102 -3.53 5.60 -17.69
CA ALA A 102 -4.32 5.13 -16.55
C ALA A 102 -5.83 5.21 -16.85
N ALA A 103 -6.30 6.36 -17.35
CA ALA A 103 -7.69 6.57 -17.73
C ALA A 103 -8.15 5.63 -18.85
N LYS A 104 -7.36 5.48 -19.92
CA LYS A 104 -7.69 4.58 -21.04
C LYS A 104 -7.81 3.11 -20.62
N ASN A 105 -7.05 2.68 -19.61
CA ASN A 105 -7.09 1.33 -19.09
C ASN A 105 -8.05 1.17 -17.89
N GLY A 106 -8.74 2.23 -17.46
CA GLY A 106 -9.62 2.17 -16.28
C GLY A 106 -8.90 1.73 -15.00
N VAL A 107 -7.65 2.18 -14.82
CA VAL A 107 -6.82 1.89 -13.65
C VAL A 107 -6.43 3.17 -12.92
N THR A 108 -6.06 3.07 -11.65
CA THR A 108 -5.51 4.21 -10.91
C THR A 108 -4.06 4.46 -11.31
N MET A 109 -3.56 5.68 -11.06
CA MET A 109 -2.12 5.98 -11.21
C MET A 109 -1.26 5.04 -10.35
N TYR A 110 -1.73 4.70 -9.15
CA TYR A 110 -1.07 3.75 -8.27
C TYR A 110 -0.89 2.37 -8.94
N MET A 111 -1.96 1.79 -9.50
CA MET A 111 -1.90 0.49 -10.18
C MET A 111 -0.98 0.53 -11.40
N LEU A 112 -1.01 1.62 -12.17
CA LEU A 112 -0.12 1.81 -13.32
C LEU A 112 1.36 1.85 -12.90
N LEU A 113 1.69 2.61 -11.86
CA LEU A 113 3.05 2.70 -11.34
C LEU A 113 3.51 1.40 -10.67
N LEU A 114 2.62 0.69 -9.97
CA LEU A 114 2.91 -0.64 -9.42
C LEU A 114 3.23 -1.65 -10.52
N ALA A 115 2.49 -1.63 -11.64
CA ALA A 115 2.79 -2.46 -12.79
C ALA A 115 4.17 -2.12 -13.38
N GLY A 116 4.47 -0.84 -13.59
CA GLY A 116 5.80 -0.40 -14.03
C GLY A 116 6.92 -0.81 -13.07
N TYR A 117 6.69 -0.67 -11.77
CA TYR A 117 7.67 -1.00 -10.73
C TYR A 117 7.95 -2.51 -10.65
N THR A 118 6.91 -3.34 -10.73
CA THR A 118 7.09 -4.81 -10.74
C THR A 118 7.78 -5.30 -12.01
N ILE A 119 7.51 -4.69 -13.17
CA ILE A 119 8.28 -4.92 -14.40
C ILE A 119 9.74 -4.51 -14.23
N LEU A 120 9.99 -3.34 -13.62
CA LEU A 120 11.35 -2.87 -13.34
C LEU A 120 12.12 -3.91 -12.51
N LEU A 121 11.55 -4.34 -11.38
CA LEU A 121 12.15 -5.37 -10.52
C LEU A 121 12.39 -6.67 -11.29
N SER A 122 11.44 -7.09 -12.12
CA SER A 122 11.61 -8.27 -12.98
C SER A 122 12.79 -8.12 -13.94
N LYS A 123 12.95 -6.96 -14.59
CA LYS A 123 14.07 -6.69 -15.50
C LYS A 123 15.43 -6.68 -14.80
N TYR A 124 15.51 -6.15 -13.58
CA TYR A 124 16.76 -6.14 -12.80
C TYR A 124 17.16 -7.52 -12.28
N THR A 125 16.19 -8.38 -11.96
CA THR A 125 16.44 -9.65 -11.27
C THR A 125 16.33 -10.88 -12.16
N GLY A 126 15.71 -10.74 -13.34
CA GLY A 126 15.31 -11.88 -14.18
C GLY A 126 14.14 -12.70 -13.61
N GLN A 127 13.51 -12.25 -12.51
CA GLN A 127 12.42 -12.99 -11.86
C GLN A 127 11.05 -12.58 -12.42
N GLU A 128 10.16 -13.55 -12.61
CA GLU A 128 8.79 -13.33 -13.12
C GLU A 128 7.71 -13.52 -12.03
N ASP A 129 8.08 -13.64 -10.76
CA ASP A 129 7.17 -13.65 -9.61
C ASP A 129 7.71 -12.68 -8.56
N ILE A 130 7.01 -11.56 -8.38
CA ILE A 130 7.48 -10.39 -7.63
C ILE A 130 6.45 -10.06 -6.53
N ILE A 131 6.93 -9.94 -5.29
CA ILE A 131 6.12 -9.50 -4.15
C ILE A 131 6.60 -8.11 -3.73
N VAL A 132 5.68 -7.15 -3.70
CA VAL A 132 5.94 -5.78 -3.24
C VAL A 132 5.07 -5.49 -2.01
N GLY A 133 5.70 -5.07 -0.91
CA GLY A 133 4.96 -4.53 0.23
C GLY A 133 4.41 -3.14 -0.10
N SER A 134 3.10 -2.94 0.05
CA SER A 134 2.46 -1.64 -0.15
C SER A 134 1.75 -1.20 1.12
N PRO A 135 2.05 -0.01 1.65
CA PRO A 135 1.29 0.55 2.74
C PRO A 135 -0.14 0.90 2.28
N ILE A 136 -1.10 0.75 3.19
CA ILE A 136 -2.50 1.16 3.04
C ILE A 136 -2.92 1.97 4.27
N ALA A 137 -3.90 2.86 4.14
CA ALA A 137 -4.30 3.71 5.26
C ALA A 137 -4.92 2.93 6.43
N GLY A 138 -5.52 1.75 6.19
CA GLY A 138 -6.17 0.90 7.21
C GLY A 138 -7.38 1.54 7.90
N ARG A 139 -8.01 2.53 7.25
CA ARG A 139 -9.16 3.28 7.73
C ARG A 139 -10.37 2.99 6.84
N SER A 140 -10.83 1.74 6.85
CA SER A 140 -11.91 1.26 6.00
C SER A 140 -13.28 1.83 6.38
N HIS A 141 -13.46 2.31 7.62
CA HIS A 141 -14.68 2.96 8.10
C HIS A 141 -14.57 4.49 8.15
N ALA A 142 -15.63 5.20 7.75
CA ALA A 142 -15.65 6.66 7.67
C ALA A 142 -15.40 7.35 9.02
N ASP A 143 -15.88 6.76 10.11
CA ASP A 143 -15.71 7.29 11.47
C ASP A 143 -14.24 7.34 11.92
N LEU A 144 -13.37 6.53 11.29
CA LEU A 144 -11.93 6.49 11.57
C LEU A 144 -11.15 7.56 10.80
N SER A 145 -11.77 8.25 9.85
CA SER A 145 -11.09 9.20 8.95
C SER A 145 -10.38 10.35 9.66
N ARG A 146 -10.89 10.77 10.83
CA ARG A 146 -10.32 11.86 11.66
C ARG A 146 -9.62 11.37 12.93
N THR A 147 -9.55 10.06 13.16
CA THR A 147 -9.00 9.52 14.41
C THR A 147 -7.47 9.47 14.35
N ILE A 148 -6.76 10.09 15.28
CA ILE A 148 -5.29 9.94 15.36
C ILE A 148 -4.97 8.56 15.95
N GLY A 149 -4.07 7.81 15.29
CA GLY A 149 -3.69 6.47 15.72
C GLY A 149 -2.83 5.72 14.70
N MET A 150 -2.48 4.48 15.01
CA MET A 150 -1.73 3.59 14.11
C MET A 150 -2.71 2.69 13.34
N PHE A 151 -3.12 3.13 12.16
CA PHE A 151 -4.03 2.35 11.30
C PHE A 151 -3.30 1.75 10.09
N VAL A 152 -2.17 2.35 9.67
CA VAL A 152 -1.48 1.93 8.45
C VAL A 152 -1.15 0.43 8.46
N GLY A 153 -1.71 -0.29 7.50
CA GLY A 153 -1.41 -1.69 7.22
C GLY A 153 -0.37 -1.79 6.10
N THR A 154 0.19 -2.99 5.89
CA THR A 154 1.04 -3.28 4.73
C THR A 154 0.53 -4.54 4.04
N LEU A 155 0.16 -4.42 2.76
CA LEU A 155 -0.26 -5.54 1.93
C LEU A 155 0.91 -6.08 1.13
N ALA A 156 1.06 -7.40 1.07
CA ALA A 156 2.03 -8.06 0.22
C ALA A 156 1.41 -8.32 -1.17
N LEU A 157 1.68 -7.43 -2.14
CA LEU A 157 1.12 -7.51 -3.48
C LEU A 157 2.00 -8.40 -4.37
N ARG A 158 1.55 -9.63 -4.62
CA ARG A 158 2.22 -10.61 -5.49
C ARG A 158 1.74 -10.47 -6.93
N ASN A 159 2.66 -10.19 -7.86
CA ASN A 159 2.37 -10.04 -9.29
C ASN A 159 3.39 -10.81 -10.13
N ARG A 160 2.95 -11.23 -11.33
CA ARG A 160 3.77 -12.06 -12.23
C ARG A 160 3.98 -11.38 -13.59
N PRO A 161 4.97 -10.48 -13.72
CA PRO A 161 5.27 -9.75 -14.96
C PRO A 161 5.92 -10.67 -16.02
N LYS A 162 5.17 -11.66 -16.51
CA LYS A 162 5.66 -12.62 -17.52
C LYS A 162 5.89 -11.94 -18.86
N GLY A 163 6.96 -12.34 -19.56
CA GLY A 163 7.36 -11.73 -20.85
C GLY A 163 6.39 -11.94 -22.02
N ASN A 164 5.35 -12.76 -21.87
CA ASN A 164 4.39 -13.09 -22.93
C ASN A 164 3.11 -12.23 -22.93
N MET A 165 2.98 -11.27 -22.01
CA MET A 165 1.84 -10.35 -21.94
C MET A 165 2.21 -8.98 -22.52
N THR A 166 1.25 -8.34 -23.17
CA THR A 166 1.35 -6.90 -23.45
C THR A 166 1.25 -6.12 -22.13
N PHE A 167 1.76 -4.88 -22.13
CA PHE A 167 1.68 -4.03 -20.94
C PHE A 167 0.23 -3.75 -20.52
N SER A 168 -0.69 -3.56 -21.47
CA SER A 168 -2.10 -3.30 -21.18
C SER A 168 -2.77 -4.49 -20.49
N GLU A 169 -2.50 -5.73 -20.93
CA GLU A 169 -3.01 -6.95 -20.28
C GLU A 169 -2.44 -7.10 -18.86
N TYR A 170 -1.14 -6.84 -18.71
CA TYR A 170 -0.49 -6.93 -17.40
C TYR A 170 -1.05 -5.91 -16.41
N VAL A 171 -1.30 -4.67 -16.85
CA VAL A 171 -1.92 -3.63 -16.01
C VAL A 171 -3.31 -4.06 -15.52
N GLN A 172 -4.10 -4.77 -16.32
CA GLN A 172 -5.39 -5.31 -15.86
C GLN A 172 -5.21 -6.41 -14.80
N THR A 173 -4.20 -7.26 -14.95
CA THR A 173 -3.86 -8.28 -13.95
C THR A 173 -3.45 -7.63 -12.62
N VAL A 174 -2.61 -6.60 -12.68
CA VAL A 174 -2.22 -5.82 -11.49
C VAL A 174 -3.43 -5.16 -10.84
N LYS A 175 -4.35 -4.59 -11.63
CA LYS A 175 -5.61 -4.03 -11.11
C LYS A 175 -6.40 -5.07 -10.34
N ASN A 176 -6.64 -6.25 -10.93
CA ASN A 176 -7.43 -7.30 -10.29
C ASN A 176 -6.77 -7.80 -9.00
N ASN A 177 -5.46 -8.04 -9.02
CA ASN A 177 -4.71 -8.44 -7.83
C ASN A 177 -4.77 -7.37 -6.73
N THR A 178 -4.66 -6.10 -7.11
CA THR A 178 -4.72 -4.97 -6.17
C THR A 178 -6.13 -4.83 -5.56
N LEU A 179 -7.19 -4.96 -6.36
CA LEU A 179 -8.57 -4.90 -5.86
C LEU A 179 -8.87 -6.06 -4.91
N ASN A 180 -8.49 -7.29 -5.29
CA ASN A 180 -8.64 -8.45 -4.42
C ASN A 180 -7.87 -8.27 -3.10
N ALA A 181 -6.66 -7.69 -3.16
CA ALA A 181 -5.90 -7.36 -1.95
C ALA A 181 -6.60 -6.31 -1.08
N TYR A 182 -7.24 -5.30 -1.68
CA TYR A 182 -8.01 -4.28 -0.95
C TYR A 182 -9.31 -4.82 -0.34
N GLU A 183 -9.96 -5.78 -0.98
CA GLU A 183 -11.11 -6.48 -0.41
C GLU A 183 -10.74 -7.34 0.81
N ASN A 184 -9.45 -7.68 0.95
CA ASN A 184 -8.91 -8.51 2.02
C ASN A 184 -7.84 -7.76 2.86
N GLN A 185 -8.03 -6.46 3.06
CA GLN A 185 -6.99 -5.58 3.62
C GLN A 185 -6.95 -5.47 5.15
N ASP A 186 -7.95 -6.01 5.85
CA ASP A 186 -8.12 -5.86 7.29
C ASP A 186 -7.49 -7.01 8.09
#